data_AF-A0A916I0W7-F1
#
_entry.id   AF-A0A916I0W7-F1
#
_cell.length_a   1.000
_cell.length_b   1.000
_cell.length_c   1.000
_cell.angle_alpha   90.00
_cell.angle_beta   90.00
_cell.angle_gamma   90.00
#
_symmetry.space_group_name_H-M   'P 1'
#
loop_
_entity.id
_entity.type
_entity.pdbx_description
1 polymer ?
#
loop_
_entity_poly.entity_id
_entity_poly.type
_entity_poly.pdbx_seq_one_letter_code
_entity_poly.pdbx_strand_id
1 'polypeptide(L)'
;MTSIVYLIKQIAPGLFFICAAALLIHLRNLFQARHKLTIAEFDLERELAERDQANAITWGGFIIEIALAVAAIAFVVEPTLRADLLSGLITDGGTGAAQPGPERFETSTPGGSGEDVAARNATAQAPQGTSVRLILTAAASPTPVGTIIVGYPTPSDCSDQAALEVPAPGQVLFDSVEIIGKANVPDFAFYKFELAGPSTGGEFAPILGEKTSPVIEKGTLGLLPLFGLAPGDYTFRLAVFDNSRSLRASCSVRVNIILPPPSPTPPGG
;
A
#
# COMPACT_ATOMS: atom_id res chain seq x y z
N MET A 1 0.76 -5.41 11.20
CA MET A 1 0.07 -4.92 12.41
C MET A 1 0.48 -3.50 12.79
N THR A 2 1.75 -3.12 12.60
CA THR A 2 2.27 -1.77 12.84
C THR A 2 1.64 -0.68 11.93
N SER A 3 1.36 -0.96 10.65
CA SER A 3 0.73 0.02 9.74
C SER A 3 -0.67 0.48 10.15
N ILE A 4 -1.46 -0.39 10.80
CA ILE A 4 -2.78 -0.02 11.34
C ILE A 4 -2.64 0.96 12.50
N VAL A 5 -1.63 0.76 13.35
CA VAL A 5 -1.34 1.64 14.50
C VAL A 5 -0.90 3.04 14.03
N TYR A 6 -0.11 3.12 12.95
CA TYR A 6 0.27 4.40 12.35
C TYR A 6 -0.90 5.14 11.68
N LEU A 7 -1.82 4.42 11.02
CA LEU A 7 -3.05 4.99 10.46
C LEU A 7 -3.94 5.58 11.58
N ILE A 8 -4.06 4.86 12.71
CA ILE A 8 -4.79 5.32 13.89
C ILE A 8 -4.18 6.60 14.47
N LYS A 9 -2.84 6.70 14.56
CA LYS A 9 -2.18 7.94 15.02
C LYS A 9 -2.50 9.15 14.14
N GLN A 10 -2.56 8.97 12.83
CA GLN A 10 -2.86 10.05 11.89
C GLN A 10 -4.30 10.57 12.05
N ILE A 11 -5.24 9.69 12.37
CA ILE A 11 -6.67 10.01 12.53
C ILE A 11 -7.01 10.44 13.97
N ALA A 12 -6.23 10.00 14.96
CA ALA A 12 -6.42 10.28 16.38
C ALA A 12 -6.69 11.76 16.73
N PRO A 13 -5.93 12.77 16.23
CA PRO A 13 -6.21 14.17 16.55
C PRO A 13 -7.61 14.61 16.09
N GLY A 14 -8.04 14.18 14.90
CA GLY A 14 -9.40 14.47 14.41
C GLY A 14 -10.48 13.82 15.28
N LEU A 15 -10.24 12.60 15.73
CA LEU A 15 -11.16 11.88 16.61
C LEU A 15 -11.27 12.55 17.99
N PHE A 16 -10.17 13.07 18.54
CA PHE A 16 -10.20 13.87 19.77
C PHE A 16 -11.00 15.17 19.60
N PHE A 17 -10.88 15.87 18.48
CA PHE A 17 -11.70 17.06 18.21
C PHE A 17 -13.20 16.73 18.13
N ILE A 18 -13.57 15.61 17.51
CA ILE A 18 -14.96 15.15 17.44
C ILE A 18 -15.48 14.76 18.83
N CYS A 19 -14.69 14.01 19.62
CA CYS A 19 -15.06 13.65 20.98
C CYS A 19 -15.17 14.88 21.90
N ALA A 20 -14.25 15.85 21.77
CA ALA A 20 -14.30 17.10 22.53
C ALA A 20 -15.52 17.95 22.16
N ALA A 21 -15.85 18.05 20.87
CA ALA A 21 -17.06 18.74 20.41
C ALA A 21 -18.33 18.05 20.92
N ALA A 22 -18.41 16.72 20.86
CA ALA A 22 -19.52 15.96 21.41
C ALA A 22 -19.65 16.16 22.92
N LEU A 23 -18.54 16.08 23.67
CA LEU A 23 -18.52 16.33 25.11
C LEU A 23 -19.04 17.74 25.47
N LEU A 24 -18.63 18.77 24.71
CA LEU A 24 -19.09 20.14 24.92
C LEU A 24 -20.60 20.30 24.67
N ILE A 25 -21.14 19.63 23.65
CA ILE A 25 -22.59 19.62 23.37
C ILE A 25 -23.35 18.97 24.54
N HIS A 26 -22.87 17.82 25.04
CA HIS A 26 -23.51 17.13 26.15
C HIS A 26 -23.39 17.89 27.47
N LEU A 27 -22.25 18.53 27.76
CA LEU A 27 -22.10 19.43 28.90
C LEU A 27 -23.08 20.59 28.82
N ARG A 28 -23.19 21.24 27.65
CA ARG A 28 -24.15 22.32 27.44
C ARG A 28 -25.59 21.85 27.70
N ASN A 29 -25.97 20.68 27.21
CA ASN A 29 -27.30 20.11 27.43
C ASN A 29 -27.55 19.78 28.91
N LEU A 30 -26.54 19.30 29.64
CA LEU A 30 -26.62 19.06 31.08
C LEU A 30 -26.80 20.35 31.88
N PHE A 31 -26.06 21.41 31.53
CA PHE A 31 -26.24 22.72 32.16
C PHE A 31 -27.64 23.31 31.89
N GLN A 32 -28.15 23.14 30.67
CA GLN A 32 -29.50 23.56 30.32
C GLN A 32 -30.57 22.76 31.08
N ALA A 33 -30.42 21.44 31.20
CA ALA A 33 -31.34 20.60 31.97
C ALA A 33 -31.33 20.95 33.45
N ARG A 34 -30.16 21.23 34.04
CA ARG A 34 -30.04 21.69 35.43
C ARG A 34 -30.75 23.01 35.68
N HIS A 35 -30.65 23.96 34.75
CA HIS A 35 -31.34 25.23 34.86
C HIS A 35 -32.87 25.07 34.81
N LYS A 36 -33.37 24.17 33.95
CA LYS A 36 -34.81 23.83 33.87
C LYS A 36 -35.32 23.24 35.19
N LEU A 37 -34.56 22.37 35.84
CA LEU A 37 -34.91 21.80 37.15
C LEU A 37 -34.97 22.85 38.28
N THR A 38 -34.24 23.96 38.15
CA THR A 38 -34.24 25.00 39.19
C THR A 38 -35.47 25.91 39.09
N ILE A 39 -36.13 25.95 37.94
CA ILE A 39 -37.24 26.87 37.64
C ILE A 39 -38.59 26.12 37.55
N ALA A 40 -38.59 24.79 37.52
CA ALA A 40 -39.81 23.99 37.42
C ALA A 40 -40.76 24.26 38.60
N GLU A 41 -41.94 24.78 38.29
CA GLU A 41 -42.99 25.11 39.28
C GLU A 41 -44.00 23.95 39.43
N PHE A 42 -44.15 23.11 38.40
CA PHE A 42 -45.03 21.94 38.40
C PHE A 42 -44.23 20.63 38.48
N ASP A 43 -44.73 19.68 39.27
CA ASP A 43 -44.09 18.36 39.46
C ASP A 43 -43.92 17.58 38.14
N LEU A 44 -44.85 17.78 37.18
CA LEU A 44 -44.78 17.13 35.87
C LEU A 44 -43.61 17.66 35.02
N GLU A 45 -43.27 18.94 35.14
CA GLU A 45 -42.11 19.52 34.44
C GLU A 45 -40.79 19.06 35.06
N ARG A 46 -40.78 18.86 36.38
CA ARG A 46 -39.65 18.29 37.11
C ARG A 46 -39.35 16.86 36.66
N GLU A 47 -40.38 16.02 36.54
CA GLU A 47 -40.23 14.61 36.12
C GLU A 47 -39.70 14.47 34.68
N LEU A 48 -40.16 15.34 33.77
CA LEU A 48 -39.64 15.41 32.40
C LEU A 48 -38.17 15.86 32.36
N ALA A 49 -37.82 16.89 33.12
CA ALA A 49 -36.45 17.40 33.17
C ALA A 49 -35.46 16.42 33.85
N GLU A 50 -35.92 15.63 34.84
CA GLU A 50 -35.14 14.56 35.45
C GLU A 50 -34.81 13.44 34.46
N ARG A 51 -35.78 13.06 33.60
CA ARG A 51 -35.55 12.06 32.55
C ARG A 51 -34.57 12.53 31.49
N ASP A 52 -34.68 13.80 31.09
CA ASP A 52 -33.74 14.43 30.15
C ASP A 52 -32.32 14.50 30.73
N GLN A 53 -32.20 14.81 32.03
CA GLN A 53 -30.91 14.81 32.72
C GLN A 53 -30.30 13.40 32.78
N ALA A 54 -31.10 12.38 33.11
CA ALA A 54 -30.62 11.00 33.19
C ALA A 54 -30.07 10.53 31.84
N ASN A 55 -30.80 10.79 30.75
CA ASN A 55 -30.37 10.42 29.41
C ASN A 55 -29.10 11.18 28.98
N ALA A 56 -29.00 12.47 29.31
CA ALA A 56 -27.81 13.28 29.05
C ALA A 56 -26.57 12.79 29.81
N ILE A 57 -26.73 12.33 31.06
CA ILE A 57 -25.65 11.76 31.87
C ILE A 57 -25.17 10.43 31.31
N THR A 58 -26.08 9.51 30.96
CA THR A 58 -25.72 8.20 30.42
C THR A 58 -24.95 8.33 29.11
N TRP A 59 -25.45 9.16 28.17
CA TRP A 59 -24.79 9.37 26.89
C TRP A 59 -23.47 10.14 27.02
N GLY A 60 -23.42 11.14 27.91
CA GLY A 60 -22.20 11.88 28.21
C GLY A 60 -21.11 10.98 28.83
N GLY A 61 -21.49 10.09 29.75
CA GLY A 61 -20.58 9.11 30.35
C GLY A 61 -19.97 8.16 29.32
N PHE A 62 -20.79 7.66 28.40
CA PHE A 62 -20.32 6.77 27.33
C PHE A 62 -19.31 7.45 26.39
N ILE A 63 -19.52 8.72 26.03
CA ILE A 63 -18.52 9.48 25.24
C ILE A 63 -17.22 9.65 26.01
N ILE A 64 -17.30 9.97 27.31
CA ILE A 64 -16.11 10.14 28.16
C ILE A 64 -15.31 8.84 28.22
N GLU A 65 -15.99 7.70 28.37
CA GLU A 65 -15.36 6.38 28.38
C GLU A 65 -14.65 6.08 27.05
N ILE A 66 -15.30 6.36 25.91
CA ILE A 66 -14.68 6.23 24.58
C ILE A 66 -13.45 7.15 24.45
N ALA A 67 -13.55 8.40 24.88
CA ALA A 67 -12.44 9.35 24.81
C ALA A 67 -11.25 8.90 25.67
N LEU A 68 -11.52 8.37 26.86
CA LEU A 68 -10.49 7.80 27.74
C LEU A 68 -9.87 6.53 27.15
N ALA A 69 -10.65 5.66 26.52
CA ALA A 69 -10.13 4.47 25.85
C ALA A 69 -9.20 4.83 24.68
N VAL A 70 -9.58 5.82 23.86
CA VAL A 70 -8.73 6.32 22.77
C VAL A 70 -7.47 6.99 23.31
N ALA A 71 -7.57 7.77 24.38
CA ALA A 71 -6.40 8.36 25.05
C ALA A 71 -5.45 7.30 25.62
N ALA A 72 -5.98 6.25 26.28
CA ALA A 72 -5.17 5.17 26.79
C ALA A 72 -4.39 4.46 25.68
N ILE A 73 -5.01 4.22 24.52
CA ILE A 73 -4.33 3.61 23.37
C ILE A 73 -3.24 4.55 22.83
N ALA A 74 -3.56 5.83 22.61
CA ALA A 74 -2.61 6.79 22.06
C ALA A 74 -1.40 7.05 22.98
N PHE A 75 -1.62 7.16 24.30
CA PHE A 75 -0.57 7.53 25.24
C PHE A 75 0.17 6.35 25.89
N VAL A 76 -0.42 5.15 25.93
CA VAL A 76 0.19 3.97 26.59
C VAL A 76 0.67 2.94 25.58
N VAL A 77 -0.12 2.68 24.53
CA VAL A 77 0.17 1.63 23.53
C VAL A 77 1.14 2.15 22.46
N GLU A 78 1.02 3.41 22.01
CA GLU A 78 1.97 3.97 21.04
C GLU A 78 3.44 3.99 21.50
N PRO A 79 3.79 4.49 22.70
CA PRO A 79 5.20 4.54 23.13
C PRO A 79 5.79 3.15 23.38
N THR A 80 4.98 2.18 23.77
CA THR A 80 5.45 0.80 24.01
C THR A 80 5.75 0.07 22.70
N LEU A 81 4.92 0.21 21.66
CA LEU A 81 5.26 -0.31 20.32
C LEU A 81 6.49 0.40 19.73
N ARG A 82 6.66 1.70 19.98
CA ARG A 82 7.85 2.44 19.53
C ARG A 82 9.12 1.96 20.23
N ALA A 83 9.05 1.64 21.52
CA ALA A 83 10.16 1.09 22.28
C ALA A 83 10.52 -0.32 21.79
N ASP A 84 9.53 -1.18 21.52
CA ASP A 84 9.74 -2.55 21.03
C ASP A 84 10.35 -2.58 19.62
N LEU A 85 9.90 -1.70 18.72
CA LEU A 85 10.53 -1.52 17.40
C LEU A 85 11.97 -1.01 17.49
N LEU A 86 12.26 -0.13 18.46
CA LEU A 86 13.61 0.39 18.67
C LEU A 86 14.53 -0.69 19.28
N SER A 87 14.00 -1.53 20.18
CA SER A 87 14.69 -2.69 20.74
C SER A 87 14.93 -3.78 19.69
N GLY A 88 13.99 -4.04 18.78
CA GLY A 88 14.18 -4.95 17.65
C GLY A 88 15.35 -4.53 16.74
N LEU A 89 15.47 -3.23 16.45
CA LEU A 89 16.59 -2.67 15.68
C LEU A 89 17.95 -2.77 16.40
N ILE A 90 17.97 -2.78 17.73
CA ILE A 90 19.18 -2.94 18.54
C ILE A 90 19.57 -4.42 18.67
N THR A 91 18.59 -5.34 18.63
CA THR A 91 18.81 -6.78 18.81
C THR A 91 19.23 -7.47 17.49
N ASP A 92 18.81 -6.94 16.34
CA ASP A 92 19.37 -7.29 15.02
C ASP A 92 20.64 -6.48 14.67
N GLY A 93 21.22 -5.77 15.65
CA GLY A 93 22.50 -5.05 15.55
C GLY A 93 23.74 -5.96 15.51
N GLY A 94 23.61 -7.17 14.97
CA GLY A 94 24.70 -8.10 14.71
C GLY A 94 25.16 -8.04 13.26
N THR A 95 26.17 -7.20 13.00
CA THR A 95 26.97 -7.02 11.76
C THR A 95 26.41 -6.06 10.69
N GLY A 96 27.11 -4.93 10.52
CA GLY A 96 27.06 -4.13 9.28
C GLY A 96 26.73 -2.65 9.39
N ALA A 97 27.32 -1.90 10.31
CA ALA A 97 27.38 -0.44 10.16
C ALA A 97 28.40 -0.07 9.07
N ALA A 98 27.95 0.04 7.82
CA ALA A 98 28.69 0.70 6.74
C ALA A 98 28.19 2.14 6.60
N GLN A 99 29.10 3.07 6.87
CA GLN A 99 29.01 4.50 6.56
C GLN A 99 28.58 4.71 5.09
N PRO A 100 27.70 5.67 4.75
CA PRO A 100 27.45 6.02 3.35
C PRO A 100 28.67 6.77 2.79
N GLY A 101 29.69 6.03 2.38
CA GLY A 101 30.69 6.46 1.41
C GLY A 101 30.21 6.10 -0.01
N PRO A 102 30.65 6.80 -1.06
CA PRO A 102 30.24 6.49 -2.42
C PRO A 102 30.74 5.08 -2.80
N GLU A 103 29.84 4.10 -2.77
CA GLU A 103 30.13 2.74 -3.20
C GLU A 103 30.31 2.72 -4.72
N ARG A 104 31.53 2.39 -5.14
CA ARG A 104 31.90 2.14 -6.52
C ARG A 104 31.20 0.86 -6.95
N PHE A 105 30.27 0.98 -7.89
CA PHE A 105 29.69 -0.17 -8.58
C PHE A 105 30.78 -0.89 -9.39
N GLU A 106 31.37 -1.95 -8.83
CA GLU A 106 32.14 -2.92 -9.61
C GLU A 106 31.14 -3.80 -10.39
N THR A 107 30.72 -3.28 -11.53
CA THR A 107 30.03 -4.09 -12.54
C THR A 107 31.05 -5.09 -13.08
N SER A 108 30.81 -6.39 -12.85
CA SER A 108 31.47 -7.46 -13.60
C SER A 108 30.86 -7.52 -15.01
N THR A 109 31.16 -6.53 -15.86
CA THR A 109 30.93 -6.68 -17.30
C THR A 109 31.97 -7.69 -17.78
N PRO A 110 31.59 -8.79 -18.45
CA PRO A 110 32.54 -9.55 -19.26
C PRO A 110 33.05 -8.60 -20.34
N GLY A 111 34.24 -8.06 -20.15
CA GLY A 111 34.92 -7.27 -21.14
C GLY A 111 35.15 -8.13 -22.38
N GLY A 112 34.42 -7.83 -23.45
CA GLY A 112 34.77 -8.29 -24.78
C GLY A 112 36.03 -7.57 -25.23
N SER A 113 37.19 -8.02 -24.74
CA SER A 113 38.47 -7.69 -25.35
C SER A 113 38.60 -8.58 -26.59
N GLY A 114 38.59 -7.94 -27.76
CA GLY A 114 38.93 -8.59 -29.01
C GLY A 114 40.38 -9.08 -28.94
N GLU A 115 40.54 -10.40 -28.80
CA GLU A 115 41.76 -11.11 -29.11
C GLU A 115 41.36 -12.47 -29.72
N ASP A 116 41.93 -12.75 -30.89
CA ASP A 116 41.69 -13.92 -31.70
C ASP A 116 41.99 -15.21 -30.92
N VAL A 117 40.95 -15.94 -30.53
CA VAL A 117 41.12 -17.31 -30.01
C VAL A 117 40.88 -18.29 -31.15
N ALA A 118 42.00 -18.71 -31.74
CA ALA A 118 42.10 -19.84 -32.64
C ALA A 118 41.33 -21.07 -32.13
N ALA A 119 40.60 -21.70 -33.04
CA ALA A 119 39.88 -22.95 -32.82
C ALA A 119 40.76 -24.00 -32.11
N ARG A 120 40.37 -24.38 -30.89
CA ARG A 120 40.86 -25.60 -30.24
C ARG A 120 39.74 -26.64 -30.28
N ASN A 121 39.92 -27.63 -31.15
CA ASN A 121 39.19 -28.89 -31.10
C ASN A 121 39.45 -29.55 -29.73
N ALA A 122 38.42 -29.64 -28.89
CA ALA A 122 38.44 -30.48 -27.70
C ALA A 122 37.65 -31.76 -27.98
N THR A 123 38.37 -32.85 -28.21
CA THR A 123 37.84 -34.22 -28.19
C THR A 123 37.33 -34.57 -26.80
N ALA A 124 36.07 -35.00 -26.71
CA ALA A 124 35.46 -35.50 -25.48
C ALA A 124 36.03 -36.88 -25.13
N GLN A 125 36.68 -37.00 -23.98
CA GLN A 125 37.04 -38.28 -23.36
C GLN A 125 36.14 -38.48 -22.14
N ALA A 126 35.30 -39.51 -22.16
CA ALA A 126 34.42 -39.87 -21.06
C ALA A 126 35.20 -40.52 -19.90
N PRO A 127 34.97 -40.18 -18.63
CA PRO A 127 35.32 -41.03 -17.52
C PRO A 127 34.19 -42.01 -17.25
N GLN A 128 34.54 -43.29 -17.17
CA GLN A 128 33.64 -44.37 -16.83
C GLN A 128 33.35 -44.43 -15.33
N GLY A 129 32.11 -44.79 -14.99
CA GLY A 129 31.84 -45.65 -13.84
C GLY A 129 31.63 -44.99 -12.48
N THR A 130 30.58 -44.19 -12.32
CA THR A 130 29.83 -44.07 -11.05
C THR A 130 28.38 -43.77 -11.41
N SER A 131 27.44 -44.60 -10.97
CA SER A 131 26.00 -44.34 -11.13
C SER A 131 25.59 -43.15 -10.27
N VAL A 132 25.79 -41.94 -10.78
CA VAL A 132 25.25 -40.71 -10.21
C VAL A 132 23.74 -40.75 -10.44
N ARG A 133 22.98 -41.04 -9.38
CA ARG A 133 21.53 -40.92 -9.40
C ARG A 133 21.20 -39.43 -9.37
N LEU A 134 21.06 -38.80 -10.54
CA LEU A 134 20.51 -37.46 -10.64
C LEU A 134 19.04 -37.54 -10.17
N ILE A 135 18.79 -37.10 -8.95
CA ILE A 135 17.44 -36.69 -8.57
C ILE A 135 17.21 -35.41 -9.36
N LEU A 136 16.32 -35.47 -10.36
CA LEU A 136 15.86 -34.24 -11.01
C LEU A 136 15.17 -33.42 -9.93
N THR A 137 15.80 -32.35 -9.48
CA THR A 137 15.07 -31.24 -8.87
C THR A 137 14.04 -30.83 -9.91
N ALA A 138 12.76 -30.91 -9.58
CA ALA A 138 11.70 -30.40 -10.44
C ALA A 138 12.10 -28.97 -10.82
N ALA A 139 12.27 -28.71 -12.12
CA ALA A 139 12.51 -27.36 -12.60
C ALA A 139 11.38 -26.50 -12.03
N ALA A 140 11.72 -25.45 -11.28
CA ALA A 140 10.75 -24.45 -10.88
C ALA A 140 10.03 -24.02 -12.16
N SER A 141 8.73 -24.33 -12.26
CA SER A 141 7.91 -23.76 -13.32
C SER A 141 8.04 -22.26 -13.17
N PRO A 142 8.48 -21.51 -14.19
CA PRO A 142 8.54 -20.06 -14.08
C PRO A 142 7.13 -19.60 -13.73
N THR A 143 6.97 -19.00 -12.54
CA THR A 143 5.77 -18.23 -12.23
C THR A 143 5.70 -17.17 -13.34
N PRO A 144 4.64 -17.13 -14.17
CA PRO A 144 4.61 -16.37 -15.41
C PRO A 144 4.41 -14.87 -15.14
N VAL A 145 5.25 -14.27 -14.31
CA VAL A 145 5.27 -12.82 -14.13
C VAL A 145 6.12 -12.29 -15.27
N GLY A 146 5.48 -11.63 -16.23
CA GLY A 146 6.20 -10.97 -17.32
C GLY A 146 6.06 -11.58 -18.71
N THR A 147 5.07 -12.44 -18.98
CA THR A 147 4.74 -12.75 -20.38
C THR A 147 4.04 -11.54 -21.01
N ILE A 148 4.70 -10.88 -21.95
CA ILE A 148 4.12 -9.80 -22.77
C ILE A 148 3.42 -10.45 -23.95
N ILE A 149 2.11 -10.23 -24.09
CA ILE A 149 1.39 -10.67 -25.29
C ILE A 149 1.72 -9.71 -26.43
N VAL A 150 2.33 -10.22 -27.49
CA VAL A 150 2.72 -9.44 -28.67
C VAL A 150 1.46 -8.96 -29.40
N GLY A 151 1.38 -7.66 -29.72
CA GLY A 151 0.24 -7.05 -30.41
C GLY A 151 -0.77 -6.31 -29.52
N TYR A 152 -0.48 -6.15 -28.21
CA TYR A 152 -1.26 -5.25 -27.35
C TYR A 152 -1.10 -3.78 -27.75
N PRO A 153 -2.14 -2.95 -27.55
CA PRO A 153 -2.08 -1.53 -27.92
C PRO A 153 -0.98 -0.82 -27.15
N THR A 154 -0.36 0.15 -27.81
CA THR A 154 0.68 1.00 -27.22
C THR A 154 0.13 1.76 -26.00
N PRO A 155 0.99 2.12 -25.04
CA PRO A 155 0.60 3.02 -23.96
C PRO A 155 -0.05 4.29 -24.52
N SER A 156 -1.11 4.78 -23.88
CA SER A 156 -1.75 6.05 -24.24
C SER A 156 -1.40 7.13 -23.22
N ASP A 157 -1.31 8.37 -23.70
CA ASP A 157 -1.14 9.60 -22.90
C ASP A 157 0.18 9.73 -22.12
N CYS A 158 1.07 8.73 -22.17
CA CYS A 158 2.34 8.72 -21.45
C CYS A 158 3.29 9.83 -21.92
N SER A 159 4.01 10.43 -20.97
CA SER A 159 4.93 11.55 -21.20
C SER A 159 6.12 11.47 -20.25
N ASP A 160 7.10 12.36 -20.42
CA ASP A 160 8.21 12.47 -19.49
C ASP A 160 7.79 12.83 -18.06
N GLN A 161 6.57 13.32 -17.84
CA GLN A 161 6.06 13.71 -16.53
C GLN A 161 5.25 12.59 -15.85
N ALA A 162 4.70 11.68 -16.64
CA ALA A 162 3.99 10.49 -16.19
C ALA A 162 4.36 9.34 -17.11
N ALA A 163 5.24 8.46 -16.62
CA ALA A 163 5.70 7.29 -17.36
C ALA A 163 5.46 6.04 -16.52
N LEU A 164 5.05 4.97 -17.17
CA LEU A 164 4.80 3.69 -16.55
C LEU A 164 5.61 2.62 -17.27
N GLU A 165 6.43 1.91 -16.52
CA GLU A 165 7.29 0.84 -17.05
C GLU A 165 6.80 -0.53 -16.59
N VAL A 166 6.38 -0.62 -15.32
CA VAL A 166 5.71 -1.81 -14.77
C VAL A 166 4.37 -1.38 -14.19
N PRO A 167 3.25 -2.00 -14.61
CA PRO A 167 3.16 -3.07 -15.60
C PRO A 167 3.40 -2.58 -17.04
N ALA A 168 4.03 -3.44 -17.85
CA ALA A 168 4.23 -3.21 -19.28
C ALA A 168 2.93 -3.46 -20.07
N PRO A 169 2.76 -2.84 -21.25
CA PRO A 169 1.61 -3.10 -22.11
C PRO A 169 1.51 -4.60 -22.48
N GLY A 170 0.34 -5.18 -22.25
CA GLY A 170 0.08 -6.60 -22.51
C GLY A 170 0.72 -7.56 -21.50
N GLN A 171 1.23 -7.05 -20.37
CA GLN A 171 1.75 -7.88 -19.30
C GLN A 171 0.61 -8.68 -18.64
N VAL A 172 0.83 -9.98 -18.51
CA VAL A 172 -0.05 -10.89 -17.75
C VAL A 172 0.30 -10.81 -16.26
N LEU A 173 -0.73 -10.63 -15.43
CA LEU A 173 -0.63 -10.42 -13.99
C LEU A 173 -1.52 -11.43 -13.24
N PHE A 174 -0.99 -12.07 -12.19
CA PHE A 174 -1.74 -13.03 -11.37
C PHE A 174 -1.47 -12.90 -9.86
N ASP A 175 -0.46 -12.14 -9.47
CA ASP A 175 -0.15 -11.79 -8.09
C ASP A 175 0.24 -10.30 -7.99
N SER A 176 0.30 -9.76 -6.77
CA SER A 176 0.60 -8.36 -6.50
C SER A 176 1.87 -7.92 -7.23
N VAL A 177 1.78 -6.82 -7.99
CA VAL A 177 2.87 -6.34 -8.83
C VAL A 177 3.36 -4.97 -8.36
N GLU A 178 4.67 -4.81 -8.28
CA GLU A 178 5.29 -3.51 -7.99
C GLU A 178 5.13 -2.59 -9.20
N ILE A 179 4.62 -1.38 -8.94
CA ILE A 179 4.41 -0.37 -9.97
C ILE A 179 5.69 0.45 -10.07
N ILE A 180 6.31 0.44 -11.25
CA ILE A 180 7.57 1.14 -11.51
C ILE A 180 7.36 2.17 -12.60
N GLY A 181 7.84 3.39 -12.36
CA GLY A 181 7.74 4.47 -13.33
C GLY A 181 8.19 5.81 -12.78
N LYS A 182 7.63 6.86 -13.39
CA LYS A 182 7.89 8.27 -13.09
C LYS A 182 6.58 9.00 -12.88
N ALA A 183 6.50 9.82 -11.83
CA ALA A 183 5.36 10.66 -11.53
C ALA A 183 5.86 11.99 -10.98
N ASN A 184 6.13 12.93 -11.89
CA ASN A 184 6.67 14.24 -11.53
C ASN A 184 6.22 15.32 -12.51
N VAL A 185 5.59 16.37 -11.99
CA VAL A 185 5.14 17.56 -12.72
C VAL A 185 5.59 18.81 -11.96
N PRO A 186 5.70 19.97 -12.62
CA PRO A 186 5.82 21.25 -11.91
C PRO A 186 4.68 21.44 -10.93
N ASP A 187 4.97 22.00 -9.75
CA ASP A 187 4.00 22.19 -8.67
C ASP A 187 3.26 20.91 -8.24
N PHE A 188 3.95 19.77 -8.28
CA PHE A 188 3.38 18.46 -7.90
C PHE A 188 2.66 18.49 -6.55
N ALA A 189 1.44 17.93 -6.52
CA ALA A 189 0.71 17.69 -5.28
C ALA A 189 0.60 16.20 -4.96
N PHE A 190 0.03 15.43 -5.89
CA PHE A 190 -0.16 14.01 -5.73
C PHE A 190 -0.32 13.30 -7.07
N TYR A 191 -0.11 11.98 -7.07
CA TYR A 191 -0.60 11.11 -8.13
C TYR A 191 -1.54 10.07 -7.55
N LYS A 192 -2.37 9.49 -8.40
CA LYS A 192 -3.24 8.36 -8.08
C LYS A 192 -3.22 7.35 -9.22
N PHE A 193 -3.60 6.13 -8.88
CA PHE A 193 -3.79 5.07 -9.85
C PHE A 193 -5.26 4.83 -10.06
N GLU A 194 -5.64 4.50 -11.28
CA GLU A 194 -7.00 4.17 -11.65
C GLU A 194 -6.99 2.89 -12.50
N LEU A 195 -8.05 2.10 -12.35
CA LEU A 195 -8.21 0.84 -13.05
C LEU A 195 -9.59 0.79 -13.69
N ALA A 196 -9.64 0.41 -14.96
CA ALA A 196 -10.86 0.20 -15.72
C ALA A 196 -10.89 -1.22 -16.30
N GLY A 197 -11.92 -2.01 -16.00
CA GLY A 197 -12.08 -3.35 -16.55
C GLY A 197 -13.27 -4.10 -15.97
N PRO A 198 -13.32 -5.44 -16.08
CA PRO A 198 -14.46 -6.26 -15.65
C PRO A 198 -14.95 -5.98 -14.22
N SER A 199 -14.05 -5.88 -13.25
CA SER A 199 -14.41 -5.59 -11.85
C SER A 199 -14.94 -4.17 -11.60
N THR A 200 -14.71 -3.23 -12.52
CA THR A 200 -15.15 -1.83 -12.39
C THR A 200 -16.25 -1.45 -13.38
N GLY A 201 -16.79 -2.43 -14.12
CA GLY A 201 -17.79 -2.18 -15.17
C GLY A 201 -17.24 -1.41 -16.37
N GLY A 202 -15.91 -1.40 -16.57
CA GLY A 202 -15.25 -0.65 -17.64
C GLY A 202 -14.96 0.82 -17.31
N GLU A 203 -15.37 1.30 -16.13
CA GLU A 203 -15.12 2.68 -15.69
C GLU A 203 -13.81 2.78 -14.88
N PHE A 204 -13.16 3.95 -14.95
CA PHE A 204 -11.95 4.21 -14.17
C PHE A 204 -12.28 4.40 -12.70
N ALA A 205 -11.88 3.42 -11.88
CA ALA A 205 -11.99 3.49 -10.43
C ALA A 205 -10.63 3.75 -9.78
N PRO A 206 -10.51 4.67 -8.80
CA PRO A 206 -9.26 4.92 -8.11
C PRO A 206 -8.85 3.72 -7.26
N ILE A 207 -7.57 3.38 -7.33
CA ILE A 207 -6.94 2.27 -6.62
C ILE A 207 -5.70 2.79 -5.89
N LEU A 208 -5.37 2.19 -4.74
CA LEU A 208 -4.19 2.50 -3.89
C LEU A 208 -4.13 3.90 -3.24
N GLY A 209 -5.20 4.69 -3.32
CA GLY A 209 -5.26 6.03 -2.73
C GLY A 209 -4.31 7.04 -3.38
N GLU A 210 -4.32 8.27 -2.88
CA GLU A 210 -3.44 9.34 -3.37
C GLU A 210 -2.03 9.22 -2.76
N LYS A 211 -1.00 9.49 -3.56
CA LYS A 211 0.40 9.49 -3.16
C LYS A 211 0.97 10.89 -3.29
N THR A 212 1.48 11.45 -2.20
CA THR A 212 1.95 12.84 -2.10
C THR A 212 3.47 13.00 -2.24
N SER A 213 4.20 11.92 -2.54
CA SER A 213 5.65 11.96 -2.76
C SER A 213 5.95 11.80 -4.25
N PRO A 214 6.55 12.79 -4.93
CA PRO A 214 6.87 12.69 -6.35
C PRO A 214 7.99 11.67 -6.61
N VAL A 215 7.99 11.09 -7.81
CA VAL A 215 9.06 10.22 -8.30
C VAL A 215 9.66 10.82 -9.57
N ILE A 216 10.88 11.35 -9.43
CA ILE A 216 11.52 12.26 -10.40
C ILE A 216 12.14 11.52 -11.58
N GLU A 217 12.66 10.32 -11.36
CA GLU A 217 13.29 9.51 -12.41
C GLU A 217 12.54 8.19 -12.55
N LYS A 218 13.20 7.06 -12.29
CA LYS A 218 12.58 5.75 -12.24
C LYS A 218 12.57 5.29 -10.79
N GLY A 219 11.38 4.95 -10.29
CA GLY A 219 11.24 4.42 -8.94
C GLY A 219 9.93 3.71 -8.72
N THR A 220 9.80 3.13 -7.53
CA THR A 220 8.58 2.47 -7.07
C THR A 220 7.51 3.52 -6.80
N LEU A 221 6.43 3.45 -7.57
CA LEU A 221 5.25 4.30 -7.40
C LEU A 221 4.22 3.66 -6.44
N GLY A 222 4.24 2.33 -6.29
CA GLY A 222 3.34 1.62 -5.39
C GLY A 222 3.34 0.11 -5.59
N LEU A 223 2.44 -0.58 -4.90
CA LEU A 223 2.21 -2.02 -5.04
C LEU A 223 0.75 -2.23 -5.45
N LEU A 224 0.52 -2.80 -6.63
CA LEU A 224 -0.81 -3.10 -7.16
C LEU A 224 -1.31 -4.44 -6.61
N PRO A 225 -2.30 -4.47 -5.68
CA PRO A 225 -2.93 -5.71 -5.28
C PRO A 225 -3.91 -6.16 -6.37
N LEU A 226 -3.86 -7.44 -6.73
CA LEU A 226 -4.81 -8.05 -7.68
C LEU A 226 -5.91 -8.86 -7.00
N PHE A 227 -5.86 -8.97 -5.67
CA PHE A 227 -6.85 -9.71 -4.90
C PHE A 227 -8.26 -9.10 -5.05
N GLY A 228 -9.24 -9.94 -5.34
CA GLY A 228 -10.64 -9.51 -5.52
C GLY A 228 -10.96 -8.94 -6.91
N LEU A 229 -9.98 -8.89 -7.82
CA LEU A 229 -10.23 -8.55 -9.23
C LEU A 229 -10.61 -9.80 -10.02
N ALA A 230 -11.64 -9.68 -10.87
CA ALA A 230 -12.02 -10.73 -11.79
C ALA A 230 -10.97 -10.83 -12.91
N PRO A 231 -10.68 -12.03 -13.44
CA PRO A 231 -9.76 -12.17 -14.57
C PRO A 231 -10.31 -11.48 -15.82
N GLY A 232 -9.44 -10.88 -16.61
CA GLY A 232 -9.76 -10.20 -17.86
C GLY A 232 -8.79 -9.07 -18.21
N ASP A 233 -9.11 -8.33 -19.26
CA ASP A 233 -8.32 -7.17 -19.69
C ASP A 233 -8.69 -5.93 -18.87
N TYR A 234 -7.66 -5.24 -18.37
CA TYR A 234 -7.81 -3.99 -17.65
C TYR A 234 -6.97 -2.89 -18.29
N THR A 235 -7.48 -1.66 -18.21
CA THR A 235 -6.71 -0.44 -18.49
C THR A 235 -6.29 0.15 -17.17
N PHE A 236 -4.98 0.19 -16.94
CA PHE A 236 -4.36 0.78 -15.76
C PHE A 236 -3.85 2.17 -16.11
N ARG A 237 -4.21 3.18 -15.32
CA ARG A 237 -3.87 4.57 -15.56
C ARG A 237 -3.17 5.18 -14.35
N LEU A 238 -2.01 5.78 -14.58
CA LEU A 238 -1.36 6.71 -13.67
C LEU A 238 -1.87 8.12 -14.00
N ALA A 239 -2.34 8.87 -13.00
CA ALA A 239 -2.80 10.25 -13.15
C ALA A 239 -2.07 11.16 -12.14
N VAL A 240 -1.41 12.21 -12.63
CA VAL A 240 -0.54 13.10 -11.86
C VAL A 240 -1.14 14.50 -11.81
N PHE A 241 -1.23 15.06 -10.60
CA PHE A 241 -1.90 16.33 -10.30
C PHE A 241 -0.94 17.36 -9.71
N ASP A 242 -1.23 18.64 -9.99
CA ASP A 242 -0.54 19.78 -9.39
C ASP A 242 -1.21 20.28 -8.09
N ASN A 243 -0.63 21.32 -7.47
CA ASN A 243 -1.13 22.00 -6.28
C ASN A 243 -2.51 22.66 -6.45
N SER A 244 -2.94 22.91 -7.69
CA SER A 244 -4.29 23.37 -8.04
C SER A 244 -5.29 22.22 -8.17
N ARG A 245 -4.83 20.97 -7.98
CA ARG A 245 -5.57 19.71 -8.16
C ARG A 245 -6.04 19.51 -9.59
N SER A 246 -5.32 20.09 -10.56
CA SER A 246 -5.57 19.89 -11.97
C SER A 246 -4.76 18.72 -12.51
N LEU A 247 -5.35 17.91 -13.40
CA LEU A 247 -4.64 16.83 -14.07
C LEU A 247 -3.60 17.41 -15.02
N ARG A 248 -2.32 17.11 -14.79
CA ARG A 248 -1.21 17.65 -15.59
C ARG A 248 -0.61 16.63 -16.54
N ALA A 249 -0.50 15.38 -16.10
CA ALA A 249 0.03 14.29 -16.89
C ALA A 249 -0.68 12.99 -16.53
N SER A 250 -0.80 12.09 -17.50
CA SER A 250 -1.33 10.74 -17.28
C SER A 250 -0.53 9.72 -18.08
N CYS A 251 -0.67 8.43 -17.78
CA CYS A 251 -0.13 7.36 -18.61
C CYS A 251 -1.00 6.13 -18.42
N SER A 252 -1.56 5.61 -19.51
CA SER A 252 -2.46 4.46 -19.48
C SER A 252 -1.86 3.29 -20.24
N VAL A 253 -1.88 2.11 -19.64
CA VAL A 253 -1.44 0.84 -20.24
C VAL A 253 -2.53 -0.20 -20.12
N ARG A 254 -2.60 -1.13 -21.06
CA ARG A 254 -3.48 -2.31 -20.95
C ARG A 254 -2.71 -3.49 -20.39
N VAL A 255 -3.34 -4.21 -19.47
CA VAL A 255 -2.79 -5.40 -18.81
C VAL A 255 -3.84 -6.50 -18.81
N ASN A 256 -3.41 -7.75 -18.69
CA ASN A 256 -4.31 -8.88 -18.59
C ASN A 256 -4.17 -9.53 -17.21
N ILE A 257 -5.27 -9.65 -16.48
CA ILE A 257 -5.30 -10.28 -15.15
C ILE A 257 -5.82 -11.70 -15.33
N ILE A 258 -5.09 -12.70 -14.82
CA ILE A 258 -5.50 -14.10 -14.82
C ILE A 258 -5.58 -14.65 -13.39
N LEU A 259 -6.25 -15.78 -13.23
CA LEU A 259 -6.25 -16.51 -11.96
C LEU A 259 -4.84 -17.07 -11.68
N PRO A 260 -4.44 -17.17 -10.39
CA PRO A 260 -3.19 -17.81 -10.03
C PRO A 260 -3.14 -19.24 -10.60
N PRO A 261 -1.99 -19.66 -11.16
CA PRO A 261 -1.84 -21.05 -11.62
C PRO A 261 -2.01 -22.01 -10.43
N PRO A 262 -2.56 -23.22 -10.63
CA PRO A 262 -2.73 -24.19 -9.55
C PRO A 262 -1.36 -24.56 -8.96
N SER A 263 -1.26 -24.52 -7.62
CA SER A 263 -0.06 -24.99 -6.92
C SER A 263 0.10 -26.50 -7.14
N PRO A 264 1.29 -27.03 -7.50
CA PRO A 264 1.49 -28.45 -7.67
C PRO A 264 1.19 -29.17 -6.35
N THR A 265 0.16 -30.02 -6.36
CA THR A 265 -0.16 -30.87 -5.20
C THR A 265 0.98 -31.87 -5.01
N PRO A 266 1.61 -31.95 -3.83
CA PRO A 266 2.62 -32.97 -3.56
C PRO A 266 2.02 -34.36 -3.79
N PRO A 267 2.70 -35.29 -4.48
CA PRO A 267 2.26 -36.67 -4.53
C PRO A 267 2.22 -37.22 -3.11
N GLY A 268 1.03 -37.58 -2.64
CA GLY A 268 0.84 -38.24 -1.34
C GLY A 268 1.62 -39.55 -1.31
N GLY A 269 2.43 -39.72 -0.28
CA GLY A 269 3.07 -40.99 0.08
C GLY A 269 2.14 -41.89 0.89
#